data_AF-A0A3B9NKS0-F1
#
_entry.id   AF-A0A3B9NKS0-F1
#
_cell.length_a   1.000
_cell.length_b   1.000
_cell.length_c   1.000
_cell.angle_alpha   90.00
_cell.angle_beta   90.00
_cell.angle_gamma   90.00
#
_symmetry.space_group_name_H-M   'P 1'
#
loop_
_entity.id
_entity.type
_entity.pdbx_description
1 polymer ?
#
loop_
_entity_poly.entity_id
_entity_poly.type
_entity_poly.pdbx_seq_one_letter_code
_entity_poly.pdbx_strand_id
1 'polypeptide(L)'
;MRQFPAKGFSESHYNITLKKIVEKSEIEREVVFFRTQGGKKTEKIVKLSSLTSSHTARRTFATNGYLAGISPFDLMKITGHKSLNSFFRYMRCDNIAVALKISTHQFFKIDLSETVID
;
A
#
# COMPACT_ATOMS: atom_id res chain seq x y z
N MET A 1 7.27 19.39 -33.99
CA MET A 1 7.73 20.21 -32.84
C MET A 1 7.42 19.42 -31.56
N ARG A 2 8.42 18.81 -30.89
CA ARG A 2 8.21 18.20 -29.57
C ARG A 2 7.95 19.35 -28.59
N GLN A 3 6.71 19.52 -28.13
CA GLN A 3 6.46 20.39 -26.98
C GLN A 3 7.15 19.72 -25.79
N PHE A 4 8.23 20.33 -25.30
CA PHE A 4 8.78 19.95 -24.01
C PHE A 4 7.70 20.26 -22.97
N PRO A 5 7.28 19.29 -22.13
CA PRO A 5 6.29 19.57 -21.11
C PRO A 5 6.80 20.70 -20.21
N ALA A 6 5.90 21.59 -19.79
CA ALA A 6 6.20 22.61 -18.80
C ALA A 6 6.97 21.98 -17.63
N LYS A 7 7.98 22.69 -17.11
CA LYS A 7 8.86 22.20 -16.04
C LYS A 7 8.00 21.65 -14.89
N GLY A 8 7.97 20.34 -14.75
CA GLY A 8 7.16 19.68 -13.73
C GLY A 8 7.56 20.13 -12.32
N PHE A 9 6.61 20.07 -11.38
CA PHE A 9 6.93 20.31 -9.98
C PHE A 9 7.99 19.32 -9.50
N SER A 10 8.91 19.79 -8.65
CA SER A 10 9.89 18.90 -8.02
C SER A 10 9.18 17.91 -7.10
N GLU A 11 9.79 16.74 -6.89
CA GLU A 11 9.28 15.75 -5.93
C GLU A 11 9.13 16.36 -4.52
N SER A 12 10.05 17.24 -4.14
CA SER A 12 9.97 17.98 -2.88
C SER A 12 8.71 18.85 -2.82
N HIS A 13 8.44 19.64 -3.86
CA HIS A 13 7.24 20.48 -3.92
C HIS A 13 5.94 19.65 -3.88
N TYR A 14 5.93 18.53 -4.61
CA TYR A 14 4.81 17.59 -4.58
C TYR A 14 4.58 17.03 -3.16
N ASN A 15 5.64 16.55 -2.50
CA ASN A 15 5.54 16.00 -1.16
C ASN A 15 5.10 17.06 -0.14
N ILE A 16 5.64 18.28 -0.20
CA ILE A 16 5.21 19.39 0.69
C ILE A 16 3.71 19.66 0.52
N THR A 17 3.23 19.68 -0.72
CA THR A 17 1.82 19.90 -1.02
C THR A 17 0.95 18.77 -0.49
N LEU A 18 1.37 17.51 -0.70
CA LEU A 18 0.67 16.35 -0.13
C LEU A 18 0.54 16.43 1.39
N LYS A 19 1.61 16.81 2.10
CA LYS A 19 1.55 16.92 3.57
C LYS A 19 0.50 17.94 4.01
N LYS A 20 0.42 19.09 3.34
CA LYS A 20 -0.60 20.12 3.61
C LYS A 20 -2.02 19.65 3.33
N ILE A 21 -2.20 18.84 2.29
CA ILE A 21 -3.51 18.26 1.96
C ILE A 21 -3.92 17.28 3.06
N VAL A 22 -3.05 16.35 3.44
CA VAL A 22 -3.35 15.36 4.46
C VAL A 22 -3.62 16.02 5.81
N GLU A 23 -2.85 17.04 6.19
CA GLU A 23 -3.06 17.78 7.45
C GLU A 23 -4.45 18.41 7.57
N LYS A 24 -5.10 18.74 6.45
CA LYS A 24 -6.44 19.31 6.40
C LYS A 24 -7.55 18.29 6.14
N SER A 25 -7.19 17.03 5.98
CA SER A 25 -8.13 15.96 5.64
C SER A 25 -8.60 15.20 6.88
N GLU A 26 -9.73 14.50 6.75
CA GLU A 26 -10.33 13.69 7.82
C GLU A 26 -9.50 12.45 8.19
N ILE A 27 -8.47 12.11 7.40
CA ILE A 27 -7.59 10.96 7.69
C ILE A 27 -6.41 11.34 8.61
N GLU A 28 -6.19 12.63 8.86
CA GLU A 28 -5.12 13.11 9.75
C GLU A 28 -5.34 12.60 11.17
N ARG A 29 -4.26 12.10 11.77
CA ARG A 29 -4.25 11.56 13.12
C ARG A 29 -2.82 11.41 13.60
N GLU A 30 -2.67 11.26 14.91
CA GLU A 30 -1.42 10.79 15.49
C GLU A 30 -1.21 9.30 15.20
N VAL A 31 0.02 8.96 14.84
CA VAL A 31 0.44 7.59 14.57
C VAL A 31 1.74 7.28 15.29
N VAL A 32 1.87 6.04 15.72
CA VAL A 32 3.10 5.52 16.32
C VAL A 32 4.10 5.23 15.21
N PHE A 33 5.29 5.83 15.31
CA PHE A 33 6.40 5.64 14.39
C PHE A 33 7.60 5.04 15.11
N PHE A 34 8.08 3.92 14.58
CA PHE A 34 9.27 3.25 15.07
C PHE A 34 10.47 3.54 14.17
N ARG A 35 11.61 3.91 14.78
CA ARG A 35 12.88 4.06 14.08
C ARG A 35 14.01 3.43 14.89
N THR A 36 14.91 2.73 14.24
CA THR A 36 16.16 2.31 14.89
C THR A 36 17.17 3.46 14.84
N GLN A 37 17.62 3.92 16.00
CA GLN A 37 18.68 4.92 16.13
C GLN A 37 19.76 4.37 17.07
N GLY A 38 21.01 4.32 16.60
CA GLY A 38 22.14 3.80 17.40
C GLY A 38 21.94 2.35 17.88
N GLY A 39 21.30 1.50 17.06
CA GLY A 39 20.99 0.10 17.42
C GLY A 39 19.78 -0.09 18.34
N LYS A 40 19.20 0.98 18.88
CA LYS A 40 17.99 0.91 19.73
C LYS A 40 16.75 1.28 18.92
N LYS A 41 15.66 0.53 19.09
CA LYS A 41 14.35 0.91 18.56
C LYS A 41 13.79 2.03 19.42
N THR A 42 13.55 3.19 18.80
CA THR A 42 12.85 4.31 19.42
C THR A 42 11.45 4.43 18.85
N GLU A 43 10.51 4.73 19.73
CA GLU A 43 9.11 4.96 19.41
C GLU A 43 8.81 6.45 19.57
N LYS A 44 8.05 7.00 18.62
CA LYS A 44 7.58 8.40 18.66
C LYS A 44 6.16 8.47 18.15
N ILE A 45 5.35 9.31 18.78
CA ILE A 45 4.05 9.70 18.27
C ILE A 45 4.26 10.89 17.33
N VAL A 46 3.78 10.79 16.09
CA VAL A 46 3.91 11.82 15.05
C VAL A 46 2.62 11.96 14.27
N LYS A 47 2.40 13.11 13.62
CA LYS A 47 1.28 13.32 12.69
C LYS A 47 1.41 12.43 11.45
N LEU A 48 0.29 11.91 10.94
CA LEU A 48 0.24 11.13 9.70
C LEU A 48 0.77 11.91 8.50
N SER A 49 0.38 13.18 8.35
CA SER A 49 0.89 14.06 7.29
C SER A 49 2.42 14.12 7.28
N SER A 50 3.07 14.10 8.44
CA SER A 50 4.53 14.19 8.53
C SER A 50 5.25 13.00 7.84
N LEU A 51 4.61 11.83 7.86
CA LEU A 51 5.09 10.58 7.25
C LEU A 51 4.59 10.35 5.81
N THR A 52 3.69 11.21 5.32
CA THR A 52 3.10 11.05 3.99
C THR A 52 4.00 11.60 2.89
N SER A 53 4.11 10.84 1.80
CA SER A 53 4.86 11.18 0.59
C SER A 53 4.26 10.48 -0.63
N SER A 54 4.75 10.81 -1.82
CA SER A 54 4.51 10.07 -3.07
C SER A 54 4.73 8.56 -2.91
N HIS A 55 5.80 8.18 -2.20
CA HIS A 55 6.13 6.78 -1.94
C HIS A 55 5.10 6.11 -1.04
N THR A 56 4.61 6.81 -0.01
CA THR A 56 3.53 6.33 0.87
C THR A 56 2.26 6.08 0.05
N ALA A 57 1.88 7.01 -0.82
CA ALA A 57 0.71 6.87 -1.69
C ALA A 57 0.83 5.66 -2.63
N ARG A 58 1.99 5.46 -3.27
CA ARG A 58 2.23 4.29 -4.14
C ARG A 58 2.18 2.97 -3.37
N ARG A 59 2.65 2.93 -2.12
CA ARG A 59 2.56 1.73 -1.24
C ARG A 59 1.12 1.41 -0.87
N THR A 60 0.35 2.43 -0.52
CA THR A 60 -1.08 2.29 -0.21
C THR A 60 -1.85 1.77 -1.43
N PHE A 61 -1.59 2.34 -2.62
CA PHE A 61 -2.18 1.86 -3.87
C PHE A 61 -1.91 0.37 -4.12
N ALA A 62 -0.64 -0.05 -4.04
CA ALA A 62 -0.27 -1.44 -4.28
C ALA A 62 -0.95 -2.40 -3.29
N THR A 63 -0.97 -2.03 -2.01
CA THR A 63 -1.54 -2.86 -0.94
C THR A 63 -3.06 -2.97 -1.09
N ASN A 64 -3.76 -1.85 -1.30
CA ASN A 64 -5.22 -1.85 -1.45
C ASN A 64 -5.67 -2.55 -2.74
N GLY A 65 -4.95 -2.35 -3.85
CA GLY A 65 -5.25 -3.04 -5.09
C GLY A 65 -5.11 -4.55 -4.97
N TYR A 66 -4.09 -5.03 -4.24
CA TYR A 66 -3.90 -6.46 -4.00
C TYR A 66 -5.03 -7.05 -3.14
N LEU A 67 -5.43 -6.34 -2.07
CA LEU A 67 -6.56 -6.73 -1.21
C LEU A 67 -7.90 -6.70 -1.96
N ALA A 68 -8.06 -5.80 -2.93
CA ALA A 68 -9.21 -5.73 -3.83
C ALA A 68 -9.20 -6.83 -4.91
N GLY A 69 -8.18 -7.70 -4.95
CA GLY A 69 -8.12 -8.84 -5.86
C GLY A 69 -7.42 -8.58 -7.19
N ILE A 70 -6.84 -7.40 -7.41
CA ILE A 70 -6.05 -7.13 -8.62
C ILE A 70 -4.83 -8.06 -8.62
N SER A 71 -4.52 -8.63 -9.79
CA SER A 71 -3.42 -9.56 -9.92
C SER A 71 -2.08 -8.90 -9.53
N PRO A 72 -1.16 -9.62 -8.83
CA PRO A 72 0.15 -9.10 -8.51
C PRO A 72 0.93 -8.63 -9.75
N PHE A 73 0.79 -9.34 -10.87
CA PHE A 73 1.50 -9.00 -12.11
C PHE A 73 1.04 -7.66 -12.70
N ASP A 74 -0.26 -7.35 -12.63
CA ASP A 74 -0.76 -6.06 -13.14
C ASP A 74 -0.36 -4.91 -12.22
N LEU A 75 -0.44 -5.13 -10.90
CA LEU A 75 0.08 -4.16 -9.92
C LEU A 75 1.58 -3.93 -10.09
N MET A 76 2.36 -4.98 -10.39
CA MET A 76 3.79 -4.87 -10.67
C MET A 76 4.06 -4.04 -11.93
N LYS A 77 3.28 -4.20 -13.00
CA LYS A 77 3.40 -3.38 -14.22
C LYS A 77 3.14 -1.91 -13.94
N ILE A 78 2.08 -1.60 -13.19
CA ILE A 78 1.72 -0.21 -12.84
C ILE A 78 2.76 0.41 -11.91
N THR A 79 3.19 -0.35 -10.91
CA THR A 79 4.12 0.16 -9.91
C THR A 79 5.56 0.16 -10.44
N GLY A 80 5.93 -0.66 -11.41
CA GLY A 80 7.31 -0.76 -11.94
C GLY A 80 8.21 -1.72 -11.16
N HIS A 81 7.66 -2.75 -10.51
CA HIS A 81 8.45 -3.79 -9.84
C HIS A 81 8.82 -4.91 -10.82
N LYS A 82 10.08 -5.33 -10.80
CA LYS A 82 10.60 -6.38 -11.71
C LYS A 82 10.45 -7.80 -11.18
N SER A 83 10.34 -7.98 -9.86
CA SER A 83 10.23 -9.29 -9.22
C SER A 83 9.13 -9.33 -8.17
N LEU A 84 8.49 -10.50 -8.04
CA LEU A 84 7.46 -10.74 -7.01
C LEU A 84 8.02 -10.50 -5.61
N ASN A 85 9.26 -10.95 -5.33
CA ASN A 85 9.91 -10.72 -4.03
C ASN A 85 10.03 -9.23 -3.69
N SER A 86 10.40 -8.39 -4.67
CA SER A 86 10.47 -6.94 -4.45
C SER A 86 9.08 -6.33 -4.23
N PHE A 87 8.07 -6.82 -4.95
CA PHE A 87 6.68 -6.35 -4.85
C PHE A 87 6.04 -6.72 -3.51
N PHE A 88 6.16 -7.97 -3.05
CA PHE A 88 5.62 -8.38 -1.75
C PHE A 88 6.32 -7.72 -0.57
N ARG A 89 7.63 -7.47 -0.65
CA ARG A 89 8.34 -6.65 0.36
C ARG A 89 7.90 -5.18 0.34
N TYR A 90 7.50 -4.70 -0.84
CA TYR A 90 6.98 -3.36 -1.03
C TYR A 90 5.58 -3.20 -0.43
N MET A 91 4.69 -4.17 -0.59
CA MET A 91 3.38 -4.15 0.06
C MET A 91 3.51 -4.29 1.58
N ARG A 92 2.56 -3.69 2.30
CA ARG A 92 2.45 -3.80 3.76
C ARG A 92 1.09 -4.41 4.07
N CYS A 93 0.95 -5.71 3.82
CA CYS A 93 -0.26 -6.45 4.18
C CYS A 93 0.02 -7.36 5.38
N ASP A 94 -0.90 -7.40 6.34
CA ASP A 94 -0.86 -8.39 7.41
C ASP A 94 -1.30 -9.75 6.90
N ASN A 95 -0.72 -10.82 7.44
CA ASN A 95 -1.04 -12.20 7.05
C ASN A 95 -2.55 -12.51 7.15
N ILE A 96 -3.24 -11.92 8.15
CA ILE A 96 -4.68 -12.07 8.34
C ILE A 96 -5.47 -11.46 7.18
N ALA A 97 -5.08 -10.27 6.71
CA ALA A 97 -5.73 -9.62 5.58
C ALA A 97 -5.55 -10.43 4.28
N VAL A 98 -4.38 -11.04 4.10
CA VAL A 98 -4.12 -11.96 2.98
C VAL A 98 -4.98 -13.23 3.09
N ALA A 99 -5.08 -13.81 4.29
CA ALA A 99 -5.90 -15.00 4.53
C ALA A 99 -7.38 -14.73 4.24
N LEU A 100 -7.93 -13.60 4.70
CA LEU A 100 -9.30 -13.18 4.40
C LEU A 100 -9.54 -12.98 2.89
N LYS A 101 -8.55 -12.40 2.20
CA LYS A 101 -8.61 -12.26 0.74
C LYS A 101 -8.57 -13.61 0.02
N ILE A 102 -7.92 -14.62 0.59
CA ILE A 102 -7.85 -15.98 0.04
C ILE A 102 -9.13 -16.77 0.35
N SER A 103 -9.73 -16.59 1.52
CA SER A 103 -10.94 -17.32 1.93
C SER A 103 -12.16 -17.01 1.05
N THR A 104 -12.18 -15.87 0.35
CA THR A 104 -13.25 -15.54 -0.60
C THR A 104 -13.11 -16.27 -1.94
N HIS A 105 -11.96 -16.90 -2.21
CA HIS A 105 -11.67 -17.59 -3.45
C HIS A 105 -12.52 -18.86 -3.60
N GLN A 106 -12.95 -19.17 -4.83
CA GLN A 106 -13.81 -20.30 -5.15
C GLN A 106 -13.25 -21.64 -4.68
N PHE A 107 -11.92 -21.80 -4.69
CA PHE A 107 -11.24 -23.00 -4.16
C PHE A 107 -11.66 -23.36 -2.72
N PHE A 108 -12.00 -22.37 -1.88
CA PHE A 108 -12.40 -22.60 -0.48
C PHE A 108 -13.93 -22.62 -0.30
N LYS A 109 -14.71 -22.41 -1.36
CA LYS A 109 -16.16 -22.57 -1.35
C LYS A 109 -16.49 -24.02 -1.69
N ILE A 110 -16.38 -24.89 -0.70
CA ILE A 110 -16.82 -26.29 -0.81
C ILE A 110 -18.34 -26.29 -0.63
N ASP A 111 -19.06 -26.78 -1.63
CA ASP A 111 -20.50 -27.03 -1.49
C ASP A 111 -20.69 -28.37 -0.77
N LEU A 112 -21.23 -28.33 0.44
CA LEU A 112 -21.40 -29.52 1.28
C LEU A 112 -22.66 -30.34 0.90
N SER A 113 -23.37 -29.96 -0.16
CA SER A 113 -24.65 -30.54 -0.56
C SER A 113 -24.56 -31.86 -1.33
N GLU A 114 -23.38 -32.32 -1.75
CA GLU A 114 -23.23 -33.56 -2.55
C GLU A 114 -22.86 -34.81 -1.72
N THR A 115 -23.21 -34.84 -0.44
CA THR A 115 -23.22 -36.09 0.35
C THR A 115 -24.65 -36.52 0.66
N VAL A 116 -25.46 -36.73 -0.39
CA VAL A 116 -26.61 -37.63 -0.28
C VAL A 116 -26.06 -39.03 -0.48
N ILE A 117 -25.95 -39.76 0.63
CA ILE A 117 -25.62 -41.18 0.67
C ILE A 117 -26.83 -41.92 0.09
N ASP A 118 -26.60 -42.72 -0.96
CA ASP A 118 -27.55 -43.72 -1.49
C ASP A 118 -28.02 -44.71 -0.41
#